data_AF-A0A1Y1YU71-F1
#
_entry.id   AF-A0A1Y1YU71-F1
#
_cell.length_a   1.000
_cell.length_b   1.000
_cell.length_c   1.000
_cell.angle_alpha   90.00
_cell.angle_beta   90.00
_cell.angle_gamma   90.00
#
_symmetry.space_group_name_H-M   'P 1'
#
loop_
_entity.id
_entity.type
_entity.pdbx_description
1 polymer ?
#
loop_
_entity_poly.entity_id
_entity_poly.type
_entity_poly.pdbx_seq_one_letter_code
_entity_poly.pdbx_strand_id
1 'polypeptide(L)' 'MKRANFGLALYGRGYTLANKACTKADGSCAWTVGNRPGKCAATEGILSPIEIKDIINTKKLAAKALNSGHGTSMMKQIT' A
#
# COMPACT_ATOMS: atom_id res chain seq x y z
N MET A 1 17.33 32.14 3.08
CA MET A 1 16.04 31.46 3.33
C MET A 1 16.14 30.02 2.85
N LYS A 2 15.81 29.02 3.67
CA LYS A 2 15.71 27.61 3.23
C LYS A 2 14.30 27.35 2.72
N ARG A 3 14.18 26.61 1.60
CA ARG A 3 12.90 26.15 1.04
C ARG A 3 12.80 24.64 1.26
N ALA A 4 11.62 24.18 1.66
CA ALA A 4 11.32 22.76 1.78
C ALA A 4 10.54 22.30 0.54
N ASN A 5 10.93 21.16 -0.03
CA ASN A 5 10.16 20.46 -1.06
C ASN A 5 9.52 19.23 -0.44
N PHE A 6 8.20 19.11 -0.55
CA PHE A 6 7.47 17.97 -0.03
C PHE A 6 7.19 16.96 -1.14
N GLY A 7 7.97 15.88 -1.18
CA GLY A 7 7.76 14.80 -2.13
C GLY A 7 6.53 13.96 -1.75
N LEU A 8 5.57 13.83 -2.67
CA LEU A 8 4.44 12.91 -2.51
C LEU A 8 4.64 11.69 -3.40
N ALA A 9 4.54 10.50 -2.81
CA ALA A 9 4.62 9.26 -3.56
C ALA A 9 3.34 9.03 -4.37
N LEU A 10 3.46 9.00 -5.69
CA LEU A 10 2.39 8.59 -6.62
C LEU A 10 2.52 7.11 -6.99
N TYR A 11 2.69 6.26 -5.97
CA TYR A 11 2.72 4.80 -6.08
C TYR A 11 2.46 4.18 -4.70
N GLY A 12 2.08 2.92 -4.66
CA GLY A 12 1.95 2.14 -3.42
C GLY A 12 3.05 1.09 -3.30
N ARG A 13 3.39 0.74 -2.06
CA ARG A 13 4.16 -0.47 -1.75
C ARG A 13 3.23 -1.58 -1.29
N GLY A 14 3.43 -2.78 -1.81
CA GLY A 14 2.65 -3.95 -1.44
C GLY A 14 3.52 -5.13 -1.03
N TYR A 15 2.93 -6.05 -0.27
CA TYR A 15 3.63 -7.18 0.33
C TYR A 15 2.79 -8.44 0.22
N THR A 16 3.46 -9.59 0.13
CA THR A 16 2.84 -10.90 0.26
C THR A 16 2.92 -11.35 1.72
N LEU A 17 1.78 -11.31 2.42
CA LEU A 17 1.68 -11.70 3.83
C LEU A 17 2.09 -13.16 4.03
N ALA A 18 2.87 -13.43 5.08
CA ALA A 18 3.24 -14.80 5.46
C ALA A 18 2.01 -15.59 5.94
N ASN A 19 1.06 -14.91 6.58
CA ASN A 19 -0.25 -15.43 6.95
C ASN A 19 -1.34 -14.55 6.37
N LYS A 20 -2.17 -15.10 5.47
CA LYS A 20 -3.27 -14.37 4.81
C LYS A 20 -4.32 -13.82 5.77
N ALA A 21 -4.48 -14.40 6.96
CA ALA A 21 -5.40 -13.92 7.97
C ALA A 21 -4.83 -12.73 8.79
N CYS A 22 -3.53 -12.50 8.74
CA CYS A 22 -2.87 -11.41 9.47
C CYS A 22 -2.74 -10.18 8.57
N THR A 23 -3.74 -9.29 8.60
CA THR A 23 -3.78 -8.09 7.75
C THR A 23 -3.56 -6.80 8.52
N LYS A 24 -2.95 -6.83 9.71
CA LYS A 24 -2.74 -5.61 10.50
C LYS A 24 -1.45 -4.91 10.05
N ALA A 25 -1.54 -3.63 9.71
CA ALA A 25 -0.38 -2.78 9.45
C ALA A 25 0.11 -2.05 10.71
N ASP A 26 0.31 -2.81 11.79
CA ASP A 26 0.85 -2.35 13.08
C ASP A 26 2.24 -2.97 13.38
N GLY A 27 2.83 -3.64 12.39
CA GLY A 27 4.11 -4.35 12.51
C GLY A 27 3.99 -5.76 13.09
N SER A 28 2.80 -6.22 13.51
CA SER A 28 2.62 -7.57 14.05
C SER A 28 2.57 -8.66 12.98
N CYS A 29 2.20 -8.30 11.75
CA CYS A 29 2.06 -9.26 10.65
C CYS A 29 3.35 -9.37 9.82
N ALA A 30 3.92 -10.58 9.77
CA ALA A 30 5.03 -10.89 8.90
C ALA A 30 4.61 -10.97 7.43
N TRP A 31 5.53 -10.61 6.54
CA TRP A 31 5.45 -10.76 5.10
C TRP A 31 6.70 -11.47 4.59
N THR A 32 6.62 -12.06 3.39
CA THR A 32 7.70 -12.89 2.83
C THR A 32 8.46 -12.16 1.74
N VAL A 33 7.73 -11.62 0.77
CA VAL A 33 8.25 -10.91 -0.41
C VAL A 33 7.36 -9.72 -0.73
N GLY A 34 7.74 -8.89 -1.70
CA GLY A 34 6.85 -7.86 -2.21
C GLY A 34 5.60 -8.44 -2.85
N ASN A 35 4.60 -7.61 -3.13
CA ASN A 35 3.48 -8.05 -3.97
C ASN A 35 3.97 -8.36 -5.38
N ARG A 36 3.22 -9.22 -6.07
CA ARG A 36 3.48 -9.53 -7.48
C ARG A 36 3.57 -8.24 -8.32
N PRO A 37 4.57 -8.11 -9.20
CA PRO A 37 4.69 -6.98 -10.12
C PRO A 37 3.39 -6.72 -10.87
N GLY A 38 2.99 -5.45 -10.96
CA GLY A 38 1.89 -5.05 -11.82
C GLY A 38 2.30 -4.97 -13.30
N LYS A 39 1.33 -4.98 -14.20
CA LYS A 39 1.55 -4.96 -15.66
C LYS A 39 2.24 -3.68 -16.18
N CYS A 40 2.11 -2.58 -15.45
CA CYS A 40 2.66 -1.27 -15.82
C CYS A 40 3.98 -1.01 -15.07
N ALA A 41 3.98 -1.16 -13.74
CA ALA A 41 5.17 -0.90 -12.94
C ALA A 41 6.26 -1.96 -13.14
N ALA A 42 5.86 -3.21 -13.45
CA ALA A 42 6.74 -4.35 -13.72
C ALA A 42 7.84 -4.59 -12.67
N THR A 43 7.63 -4.09 -11.44
CA THR A 43 8.60 -4.16 -10.34
C THR A 43 7.93 -4.79 -9.13
N GLU A 44 8.58 -5.78 -8.50
CA GLU A 44 8.07 -6.42 -7.30
C GLU A 44 7.88 -5.39 -6.17
N GLY A 45 6.78 -5.50 -5.43
CA GLY A 45 6.51 -4.63 -4.29
C GLY A 45 6.06 -3.22 -4.65
N ILE A 46 5.91 -2.88 -5.94
CA ILE A 46 5.50 -1.55 -6.41
C ILE A 46 4.28 -1.67 -7.32
N LEU A 47 3.30 -0.81 -7.08
CA LEU A 47 2.16 -0.62 -7.97
C LEU A 47 1.89 0.87 -8.18
N SER A 48 1.57 1.23 -9.42
CA SER A 48 1.06 2.56 -9.77
C SER A 48 -0.35 2.79 -9.21
N PRO A 49 -0.83 4.05 -9.09
CA PRO A 49 -2.18 4.35 -8.63
C PRO A 49 -3.27 3.72 -9.51
N ILE A 50 -3.02 3.58 -10.81
CA ILE A 50 -3.95 2.97 -11.77
C ILE A 50 -4.06 1.46 -11.49
N GLU A 51 -2.94 0.77 -11.29
CA GLU A 51 -2.93 -0.65 -10.96
C GLU A 51 -3.60 -0.94 -9.61
N ILE A 52 -3.36 -0.10 -8.61
CA ILE A 52 -4.03 -0.19 -7.31
C ILE A 52 -5.54 -0.03 -7.47
N LYS A 53 -6.00 0.96 -8.24
CA LYS A 53 -7.42 1.18 -8.51
C LYS A 53 -8.05 0.01 -9.26
N ASP A 54 -7.36 -0.55 -10.24
CA ASP A 54 -7.80 -1.73 -11.00
C ASP A 54 -7.98 -2.95 -10.09
N ILE A 55 -7.03 -3.20 -9.19
CA ILE A 55 -7.11 -4.27 -8.18
C ILE A 55 -8.30 -4.05 -7.24
N ILE A 56 -8.48 -2.84 -6.73
CA ILE A 56 -9.61 -2.48 -5.85
C ILE A 56 -10.95 -2.77 -6.56
N ASN A 57 -11.09 -2.34 -7.80
CA ASN A 57 -12.33 -2.49 -8.57
C ASN A 57 -12.62 -3.94 -8.95
N THR A 58 -11.59 -4.68 -9.37
CA THR A 58 -11.71 -6.07 -9.82
C THR A 58 -11.97 -7.00 -8.65
N LYS A 59 -11.30 -6.78 -7.51
CA LYS A 59 -11.44 -7.62 -6.31
C LYS A 59 -12.48 -7.11 -5.32
N LYS A 60 -13.16 -6.00 -5.61
CA LYS A 60 -14.15 -5.35 -4.73
C LYS A 60 -13.62 -5.10 -3.32
N LEU A 61 -12.38 -4.63 -3.23
CA LEU A 61 -11.73 -4.36 -1.93
C LEU A 61 -12.16 -3.01 -1.38
N ALA A 62 -12.19 -2.90 -0.04
CA ALA A 62 -12.40 -1.64 0.65
C ALA A 62 -11.06 -1.06 1.11
N ALA A 63 -10.84 0.23 0.85
CA ALA A 63 -9.70 0.95 1.39
C ALA A 63 -9.98 1.36 2.84
N LYS A 64 -9.11 0.94 3.75
CA LYS A 64 -9.16 1.32 5.17
C LYS A 64 -8.07 2.37 5.43
N ALA A 65 -8.43 3.47 6.07
CA ALA A 65 -7.44 4.39 6.60
C ALA A 65 -6.63 3.67 7.67
N LEU A 66 -5.30 3.81 7.63
CA LEU A 66 -4.47 3.29 8.71
C LEU A 66 -4.67 4.17 9.94
N ASN A 67 -4.89 3.61 11.12
CA ASN A 67 -4.90 4.43 12.32
C ASN A 67 -3.45 4.72 12.71
N SER A 68 -2.86 5.73 12.08
CA SER A 68 -1.67 6.38 12.61
C SER A 68 -2.11 7.04 13.92
N GLY A 69 -1.46 6.78 15.06
CA GLY A 69 -1.84 7.32 16.38
C GLY A 69 -1.82 8.86 16.52
N HIS A 70 -1.77 9.59 15.40
CA HIS A 70 -1.87 11.04 15.23
C HIS A 70 -2.90 11.28 14.12
N GLY A 71 -3.93 12.10 14.37
CA GLY A 71 -5.16 12.23 13.57
C GLY A 71 -5.06 12.13 12.03
N THR A 72 -6.12 11.59 11.42
CA THR A 72 -6.34 11.36 9.97
C THR A 72 -5.12 10.88 9.18
N SER A 73 -5.04 9.58 8.94
CA SER A 73 -3.93 9.02 8.17
C SER A 73 -4.00 9.35 6.68
N MET A 74 -2.85 9.78 6.18
CA MET A 74 -2.57 10.00 4.75
C MET A 74 -2.30 8.68 4.01
N MET A 75 -2.25 7.55 4.72
CA MET A 75 -1.99 6.22 4.18
C MET A 75 -3.23 5.34 4.30
N LYS A 76 -3.53 4.63 3.21
CA LYS A 76 -4.61 3.65 3.16
C LYS A 76 -4.05 2.28 2.90
N GLN A 77 -4.64 1.29 3.55
CA GLN A 77 -4.39 -0.11 3.28
C GLN A 77 -5.56 -0.71 2.52
N ILE A 78 -5.24 -1.61 1.59
CA ILE A 78 -6.18 -2.50 0.93
C ILE A 78 -5.74 -3.94 1.22
N THR A 79 -6.64 -4.76 1.75
CA THR A 79 -6.45 -6.19 2.06
C THR A 79 -7.76 -6.91 1.96
#